data_AF-A0A822CNI1-F1
#
_entry.id   AF-A0A822CNI1-F1
#
_cell.length_a   1.000
_cell.length_b   1.000
_cell.length_c   1.000
_cell.angle_alpha   90.00
_cell.angle_beta   90.00
_cell.angle_gamma   90.00
#
_symmetry.space_group_name_H-M   'P 1'
#
loop_
_entity.id
_entity.type
_entity.pdbx_description
1 polymer ?
#
loop_
_entity_poly.entity_id
_entity_poly.type
_entity_poly.pdbx_seq_one_letter_code
_entity_poly.pdbx_strand_id
1 'polypeptide(L)'
;MIIYLISGPRNCSTALMYSFNQRPDTVVIDEPFYGLWLKRIGKIQPHYDEIMLTLQYNGNANNIHDRIEENENIKGNVFVKNMANTVEDMNKDRILNYCPVFLIR
;
A
#
# COMPACT_ATOMS: atom_id res chain seq x y z
N MET A 1 -9.64 -10.07 6.64
CA MET A 1 -8.58 -10.53 5.72
C MET A 1 -7.92 -9.35 5.02
N ILE A 2 -6.59 -9.31 5.05
CA ILE A 2 -5.79 -8.30 4.33
C ILE A 2 -5.30 -8.91 3.01
N ILE A 3 -5.79 -8.42 1.88
CA ILE A 3 -5.33 -8.76 0.54
C ILE A 3 -4.22 -7.79 0.17
N TYR A 4 -3.02 -8.30 -0.02
CA TYR A 4 -1.81 -7.50 -0.17
C TYR A 4 -1.24 -7.67 -1.58
N LEU A 5 -1.66 -6.79 -2.48
CA LEU A 5 -1.24 -6.82 -3.89
C LEU A 5 0.16 -6.22 -4.04
N ILE A 6 1.05 -6.96 -4.69
CA ILE A 6 2.35 -6.48 -5.18
C ILE A 6 2.29 -6.53 -6.71
N SER A 7 2.28 -5.34 -7.32
CA SER A 7 2.20 -5.19 -8.78
C SER A 7 3.52 -4.72 -9.39
N GLY A 8 3.85 -5.28 -10.55
CA GLY A 8 4.83 -4.66 -11.47
C GLY A 8 4.28 -3.39 -12.14
N PRO A 9 5.14 -2.59 -12.80
CA PRO A 9 4.72 -1.44 -13.60
C PRO A 9 3.95 -1.90 -14.85
N ARG A 10 2.99 -1.08 -15.31
CA ARG A 10 2.14 -1.31 -16.49
C ARG A 10 1.17 -2.51 -16.38
N ASN A 11 0.58 -2.69 -15.20
CA ASN A 11 -0.44 -3.70 -14.93
C ASN A 11 -1.81 -3.09 -14.65
N CYS A 12 -2.84 -3.94 -14.54
CA CYS A 12 -4.22 -3.56 -14.21
C CYS A 12 -4.47 -3.40 -12.69
N SER A 13 -3.44 -3.11 -11.88
CA SER A 13 -3.56 -3.01 -10.42
C SER A 13 -4.57 -1.94 -9.97
N THR A 14 -4.63 -0.82 -10.69
CA THR A 14 -5.64 0.23 -10.45
C THR A 14 -7.06 -0.25 -10.77
N ALA A 15 -7.25 -1.09 -11.80
CA ALA A 15 -8.56 -1.66 -12.11
C ALA A 15 -9.02 -2.63 -11.01
N LEU A 16 -8.10 -3.47 -10.48
CA LEU A 16 -8.37 -4.32 -9.32
C LEU A 16 -8.72 -3.48 -8.09
N MET A 17 -7.96 -2.42 -7.84
CA MET A 17 -8.21 -1.48 -6.75
C MET A 17 -9.65 -0.92 -6.82
N TYR A 18 -10.07 -0.43 -7.98
CA TYR A 18 -11.45 0.06 -8.15
C TYR A 18 -12.49 -1.06 -7.99
N SER A 19 -12.21 -2.26 -8.48
CA SER A 19 -13.12 -3.41 -8.31
C SER A 19 -13.34 -3.76 -6.84
N PHE A 20 -12.28 -3.80 -6.03
CA PHE A 20 -12.41 -4.01 -4.58
C PHE A 20 -13.09 -2.83 -3.87
N ASN A 21 -12.87 -1.60 -4.33
CA ASN A 21 -13.51 -0.41 -3.77
C ASN A 21 -15.04 -0.38 -3.99
N GLN A 22 -15.58 -1.14 -4.94
CA GLN A 22 -17.03 -1.27 -5.14
C GLN A 22 -17.69 -2.22 -4.13
N ARG A 23 -16.90 -2.94 -3.32
CA ARG A 23 -17.44 -3.87 -2.35
C ARG A 23 -17.70 -3.16 -1.01
N PRO A 24 -18.90 -3.26 -0.43
CA PRO A 24 -19.23 -2.57 0.83
C PRO A 24 -18.47 -3.11 2.05
N ASP A 25 -17.93 -4.33 1.94
CA ASP A 25 -17.19 -5.05 2.98
C ASP A 25 -15.67 -4.83 2.90
N THR A 26 -15.19 -3.98 1.99
CA THR A 26 -13.77 -3.83 1.71
C THR A 26 -13.32 -2.39 1.82
N VAL A 27 -12.20 -2.15 2.52
CA VAL A 27 -11.46 -0.89 2.48
C VAL A 27 -10.32 -1.02 1.48
N VAL A 28 -10.08 0.03 0.71
CA VAL A 28 -8.96 0.10 -0.23
C VAL A 28 -7.92 1.10 0.25
N ILE A 29 -6.66 0.70 0.20
CA ILE A 29 -5.51 1.54 0.52
C ILE A 29 -4.57 1.54 -0.70
N ASP A 30 -4.34 2.72 -1.28
CA ASP A 30 -3.52 2.92 -2.48
C ASP A 30 -2.09 3.30 -2.10
N GLU A 31 -1.14 2.45 -2.49
CA GLU A 31 0.32 2.61 -2.36
C GLU A 31 0.80 3.28 -1.05
N PRO A 32 0.46 2.73 0.13
CA PRO A 32 0.72 3.41 1.39
C PRO A 32 2.22 3.53 1.74
N PHE A 33 3.08 2.71 1.11
CA PHE A 33 4.54 2.74 1.29
C PHE A 33 5.27 3.66 0.30
N TYR A 34 4.56 4.35 -0.61
CA TYR A 34 5.17 5.18 -1.63
C TYR A 34 6.01 6.33 -1.05
N GLY A 35 5.56 6.94 0.04
CA GLY A 35 6.31 8.00 0.74
C GLY A 35 7.63 7.50 1.32
N LEU A 36 7.65 6.30 1.92
CA LEU A 36 8.89 5.70 2.45
C LEU A 36 9.87 5.40 1.32
N TRP A 37 9.37 4.85 0.22
CA TRP A 37 10.16 4.60 -0.99
C TRP A 37 10.77 5.90 -1.54
N LEU A 38 9.98 6.96 -1.68
CA LEU A 38 10.46 8.28 -2.15
C LEU A 38 11.59 8.82 -1.27
N LYS A 39 11.44 8.74 0.06
CA LYS A 39 12.49 9.15 1.00
C LYS A 39 13.75 8.31 0.83
N ARG A 40 13.63 6.99 0.71
CA ARG A 40 14.76 6.07 0.58
C ARG A 40 15.58 6.34 -0.69
N ILE A 41 14.92 6.57 -1.82
CA ILE A 41 15.61 6.78 -3.10
C ILE A 41 16.20 8.19 -3.23
N GLY A 42 15.83 9.13 -2.35
CA GLY A 42 16.33 10.51 -2.37
C GLY A 42 16.01 11.28 -3.65
N LYS A 43 15.02 10.82 -4.44
CA LYS A 43 14.62 11.50 -5.68
C LYS A 43 13.75 12.70 -5.35
N ILE A 44 14.25 13.88 -5.67
CA ILE A 44 13.43 15.10 -5.79
C ILE A 44 12.61 14.95 -7.08
N GLN A 45 11.45 14.32 -6.95
CA GLN A 45 10.43 14.35 -8.00
C GLN A 45 9.81 15.77 -8.06
N PRO A 46 9.29 16.20 -9.22
CA PRO A 46 8.39 17.35 -9.25
C PRO A 46 7.27 17.15 -8.22
N HIS A 47 6.95 18.18 -7.44
CA HIS A 47 5.96 18.13 -6.36
C HIS A 47 6.32 17.19 -5.18
N TYR A 48 7.62 16.90 -4.96
CA TYR A 48 8.08 16.12 -3.79
C TYR A 48 7.51 16.65 -2.47
N ASP A 49 7.60 17.96 -2.23
CA ASP A 49 7.10 18.57 -0.99
C ASP A 49 5.58 18.41 -0.87
N GLU A 50 4.82 18.59 -1.96
CA GLU A 50 3.36 18.40 -1.96
C GLU A 50 2.97 16.95 -1.69
N ILE A 51 3.69 15.98 -2.29
CA ILE A 51 3.49 14.55 -2.06
C ILE A 51 3.80 14.20 -0.61
N MET A 52 4.89 14.74 -0.05
CA MET A 52 5.27 14.52 1.35
C MET A 52 4.31 15.20 2.34
N LEU A 53 3.60 16.25 1.92
CA LEU A 53 2.54 16.91 2.69
C LEU A 53 1.19 16.17 2.61
N THR A 54 0.84 15.61 1.45
CA THR A 54 -0.44 14.88 1.23
C THR A 54 -0.39 13.44 1.70
N LEU A 55 0.72 12.74 1.47
CA LEU A 55 1.02 11.50 2.16
C LEU A 55 1.35 11.89 3.59
N GLN A 56 0.34 12.02 4.47
CA GLN A 56 0.52 12.26 5.90
C GLN A 56 1.66 11.36 6.41
N TYR A 57 2.86 11.94 6.47
CA TYR A 57 4.13 11.26 6.68
C TYR A 57 4.27 11.02 8.18
N ASN A 58 3.32 10.31 8.76
CA ASN A 58 3.18 10.16 10.20
C ASN A 58 3.65 8.78 10.65
N GLY A 59 4.70 8.23 10.04
CA GLY A 59 5.20 6.97 10.54
C GLY A 59 6.33 6.29 9.79
N ASN A 60 6.81 5.25 10.43
CA ASN A 60 7.65 4.21 9.85
C ASN A 60 6.77 3.10 9.23
N ALA A 61 7.38 2.05 8.70
CA ALA A 61 6.66 0.92 8.12
C ALA A 61 5.60 0.33 9.08
N ASN A 62 5.89 0.26 10.39
CA ASN A 62 4.97 -0.32 11.37
C ASN A 62 3.70 0.50 11.52
N ASN A 63 3.78 1.83 11.56
CA ASN A 63 2.57 2.67 11.64
C ASN A 63 1.65 2.48 10.42
N ILE A 64 2.23 2.24 9.23
CA ILE A 64 1.45 1.94 8.03
C ILE A 64 0.73 0.59 8.19
N HIS A 65 1.45 -0.43 8.67
CA HIS A 65 0.88 -1.73 8.94
C HIS A 65 -0.20 -1.71 10.04
N ASP A 66 -0.01 -0.92 11.10
CA ASP A 66 -1.00 -0.72 12.17
C ASP A 66 -2.30 -0.18 11.57
N ARG A 67 -2.23 0.84 10.72
CA ARG A 67 -3.41 1.38 10.02
C ARG A 67 -4.09 0.35 9.12
N ILE A 68 -3.33 -0.50 8.42
CA ILE A 68 -3.89 -1.57 7.57
C ILE A 68 -4.67 -2.55 8.44
N GLU A 69 -4.10 -2.97 9.56
CA GLU A 69 -4.71 -3.94 10.49
C GLU A 69 -5.89 -3.34 11.26
N GLU A 70 -5.84 -2.07 11.63
CA GLU A 70 -6.98 -1.34 12.19
C GLU A 70 -8.17 -1.32 11.22
N ASN A 71 -7.94 -1.06 9.93
CA ASN A 71 -9.00 -1.08 8.92
C ASN A 71 -9.60 -2.49 8.75
N GLU A 72 -8.78 -3.53 8.90
CA GLU A 72 -9.25 -4.91 8.85
C GLU A 72 -10.14 -5.25 10.04
N ASN A 73 -9.76 -4.81 11.24
CA ASN A 73 -10.58 -4.96 12.44
C ASN A 73 -11.93 -4.23 12.34
N ILE A 74 -12.00 -3.10 11.64
CA ILE A 74 -13.24 -2.31 11.50
C ILE A 74 -14.15 -2.84 10.38
N LYS A 75 -13.59 -3.16 9.20
CA LYS A 75 -14.37 -3.45 7.98
C LYS A 75 -14.36 -4.90 7.55
N GLY A 76 -13.49 -5.73 8.12
CA GLY A 76 -13.38 -7.14 7.80
C GLY A 76 -12.42 -7.41 6.65
N ASN A 77 -12.53 -6.70 5.51
CA ASN A 77 -11.58 -6.87 4.40
C ASN A 77 -10.83 -5.58 4.08
N VAL A 78 -9.53 -5.72 3.79
CA VAL A 78 -8.69 -4.62 3.33
C VAL A 78 -7.93 -5.07 2.08
N PHE A 79 -8.02 -4.27 1.02
CA PHE A 79 -7.21 -4.43 -0.17
C PHE A 79 -6.13 -3.35 -0.20
N VAL A 80 -4.88 -3.78 -0.13
CA VAL A 80 -3.72 -2.88 -0.18
C VAL A 80 -3.04 -3.06 -1.53
N LYS A 81 -3.03 -2.00 -2.33
CA LYS A 81 -2.35 -1.99 -3.62
C LYS A 81 -0.94 -1.43 -3.44
N ASN A 82 0.07 -2.26 -3.70
CA ASN A 82 1.48 -1.86 -3.65
C ASN A 82 2.15 -2.10 -4.99
N MET A 83 3.28 -1.42 -5.17
CA MET A 83 4.17 -1.58 -6.31
C MET A 83 5.45 -2.29 -5.87
N ALA A 84 6.04 -3.11 -6.74
CA ALA A 84 7.19 -3.95 -6.38
C ALA A 84 8.43 -3.18 -5.88
N ASN A 85 8.55 -1.90 -6.22
CA ASN A 85 9.63 -1.02 -5.77
C ASN A 85 9.57 -0.67 -4.28
N THR A 86 8.39 -0.75 -3.64
CA THR A 86 8.21 -0.37 -2.23
C THR A 86 8.42 -1.53 -1.25
N VAL A 87 8.71 -2.74 -1.73
CA VAL A 87 8.79 -3.96 -0.90
C VAL A 87 9.87 -3.88 0.18
N GLU A 88 10.99 -3.21 -0.11
CA GLU A 88 12.08 -3.02 0.88
C GLU A 88 11.70 -2.05 2.00
N ASP A 89 10.64 -1.27 1.82
CA ASP A 89 10.16 -0.27 2.77
C ASP A 89 9.08 -0.82 3.73
N MET A 90 8.73 -2.11 3.59
CA MET A 90 7.72 -2.81 4.38
C MET A 90 8.33 -3.61 5.54
N ASN A 91 7.51 -3.98 6.52
CA ASN A 91 7.88 -4.96 7.55
C ASN A 91 7.63 -6.39 7.05
N LYS A 92 8.71 -7.15 6.83
CA LYS A 92 8.68 -8.52 6.30
C LYS A 92 7.89 -9.49 7.18
N ASP A 93 8.00 -9.37 8.50
CA ASP A 93 7.33 -10.28 9.41
C ASP A 93 5.82 -10.09 9.41
N ARG A 94 5.35 -8.86 9.16
CA ARG A 94 3.92 -8.55 9.06
C ARG A 94 3.31 -8.97 7.74
N ILE A 95 3.99 -8.72 6.62
CA ILE A 95 3.46 -9.12 5.30
C ILE A 95 3.28 -10.63 5.16
N LEU A 96 4.01 -11.44 5.93
CA LEU A 96 3.84 -12.90 5.98
C LEU A 96 2.51 -13.33 6.60
N ASN A 97 1.85 -12.45 7.37
CA ASN A 97 0.54 -12.73 7.97
C ASN A 97 -0.63 -12.27 7.08
N TYR A 98 -0.36 -11.62 5.94
CA TYR A 98 -1.39 -11.17 5.01
C TYR A 98 -1.65 -12.22 3.92
N CYS A 99 -2.62 -11.95 3.05
CA CYS A 99 -2.86 -12.74 1.84
C CYS A 99 -2.14 -12.08 0.65
N PRO A 100 -0.93 -12.54 0.27
CA PRO A 100 -0.16 -11.92 -0.81
C PRO A 100 -0.78 -12.25 -2.18
N VAL A 101 -0.88 -11.23 -3.03
CA VAL A 101 -1.26 -11.37 -4.44
C VAL A 101 -0.16 -10.76 -5.30
N PHE A 102 0.46 -11.56 -6.16
CA PHE A 102 1.50 -11.08 -7.07
C PHE A 102 0.93 -10.88 -8.47
N LEU A 103 0.84 -9.63 -8.91
CA LEU A 103 0.46 -9.29 -10.28
C LEU A 103 1.72 -8.94 -11.06
N ILE A 104 2.28 -9.95 -11.72
CA ILE A 104 3.62 -9.91 -12.33
C ILE A 104 3.62 -9.91 -13.86
N ARG A 105 2.45 -9.98 -14.51
CA ARG A 105 2.26 -9.84 -15.97
C ARG A 105 0.86 -9.31 -16.27
#